data_AF-A0A8D8SGW1-F1
#
_entry.id   AF-A0A8D8SGW1-F1
#
_cell.length_a   1.000
_cell.length_b   1.000
_cell.length_c   1.000
_cell.angle_alpha   90.00
_cell.angle_beta   90.00
_cell.angle_gamma   90.00
#
_symmetry.space_group_name_H-M   'P 1'
#
loop_
_entity.id
_entity.type
_entity.pdbx_description
1 polymer ?
#
loop_
_entity_poly.entity_id
_entity_poly.type
_entity_poly.pdbx_seq_one_letter_code
_entity_poly.pdbx_strand_id
1 'polypeptide(L)'
;MQLFVLSLLLAAAAAMSIQDISTNKWNAFKIRNIVFGSYYPPITSAVITNSYEDLVKQEWNNFKLKYNKSYDSEDSDNVRMNIFIENKIKTEQHNARYARGEVKFQQEINKFSDMLPSEYRKLLGYRRSPRDLRKKASYYLRPANVGDDPDKVDWRDKGYVTDVKNQGHCGSCWAFSTTGALEGQTFRKTGKLVSLSEQNLIDCAGSKYYNNGCQGGNSEESFQYIHDNNGIDTEDSYPYEAQDDQCRYSAKNEGAEDTGFTPITEGDEDALKSAVSTVGPVSVAIDASHHSFQQYKGGLYSEPACSTSDLDHAVLVVGYGTDDDGDYWLVKNSWGEDWGESGYIKMARNQNNMCGIATEASYPNV
;
A
#
# COMPACT_ATOMS: atom_id res chain seq x y z
N MET A 1 26.50 16.70 -20.39
CA MET A 1 27.13 15.60 -21.15
C MET A 1 26.97 14.24 -20.45
N GLN A 2 27.13 14.14 -19.12
CA GLN A 2 26.87 12.91 -18.34
C GLN A 2 25.40 12.43 -18.37
N LEU A 3 24.43 13.34 -18.36
CA LEU A 3 22.99 12.99 -18.45
C LEU A 3 22.56 12.39 -19.80
N PHE A 4 23.26 12.73 -20.89
CA PHE A 4 22.95 12.23 -22.24
C PHE A 4 23.49 10.81 -22.48
N VAL A 5 24.61 10.48 -21.82
CA VAL A 5 25.20 9.13 -21.85
C VAL A 5 24.36 8.16 -21.02
N LEU A 6 23.78 8.65 -19.91
CA LEU A 6 22.86 7.88 -19.04
C LEU A 6 21.58 7.46 -19.79
N SER A 7 20.98 8.36 -20.58
CA SER A 7 19.80 8.04 -21.40
C SER A 7 20.10 7.05 -22.52
N LEU A 8 21.31 7.08 -23.09
CA LEU A 8 21.72 6.17 -24.17
C LEU A 8 22.05 4.76 -23.67
N LEU A 9 22.62 4.63 -22.47
CA LEU A 9 22.91 3.32 -21.85
C LEU A 9 21.63 2.62 -21.36
N LEU A 10 20.68 3.36 -20.78
CA LEU A 10 19.37 2.83 -20.39
C LEU A 10 18.53 2.44 -21.62
N ALA A 11 18.59 3.21 -22.71
CA ALA A 11 17.93 2.86 -23.97
C ALA A 11 18.53 1.61 -24.62
N ALA A 12 19.83 1.36 -24.47
CA ALA A 12 20.48 0.15 -24.97
C ALA A 12 20.14 -1.09 -24.13
N ALA A 13 19.99 -0.94 -22.81
CA ALA A 13 19.58 -2.03 -21.92
C ALA A 13 18.09 -2.42 -22.11
N ALA A 14 17.23 -1.46 -22.48
CA ALA A 14 15.82 -1.71 -22.79
C ALA A 14 15.58 -2.51 -24.08
N ALA A 15 16.61 -2.72 -24.91
CA ALA A 15 16.52 -3.47 -26.16
C ALA A 15 16.86 -4.98 -26.03
N MET A 16 17.13 -5.48 -24.82
CA MET A 16 17.54 -6.88 -24.60
C MET A 16 16.35 -7.77 -24.24
N SER A 17 16.27 -8.94 -24.87
CA SER A 17 15.25 -9.95 -24.57
C SER A 17 15.62 -10.76 -23.32
N ILE A 18 14.60 -11.25 -22.60
CA ILE A 18 14.70 -12.00 -21.34
C ILE A 18 15.64 -13.24 -21.43
N GLN A 19 15.92 -13.75 -22.64
CA GLN A 19 16.80 -14.91 -22.85
C GLN A 19 18.31 -14.61 -22.70
N ASP A 20 18.74 -13.35 -22.84
CA ASP A 20 20.17 -13.01 -22.80
C ASP A 20 20.72 -12.85 -21.38
N ILE A 21 19.85 -12.56 -20.40
CA ILE A 21 20.21 -12.32 -18.99
C ILE A 21 20.39 -13.65 -18.23
N SER A 22 19.66 -14.70 -18.58
CA SER A 22 19.64 -15.97 -17.82
C SER A 22 20.86 -16.88 -18.05
N THR A 23 21.68 -16.63 -19.07
CA THR A 23 22.77 -17.55 -19.46
C THR A 23 24.17 -17.05 -19.14
N ASN A 24 24.31 -15.90 -18.46
CA ASN A 24 25.60 -15.33 -18.05
C ASN A 24 26.62 -15.19 -19.21
N LYS A 25 26.13 -14.98 -20.44
CA LYS A 25 26.95 -14.80 -21.64
C LYS A 25 27.09 -13.32 -22.01
N TRP A 26 27.73 -12.54 -21.14
CA TRP A 26 28.08 -11.14 -21.42
C TRP A 26 29.19 -10.98 -22.50
N ASN A 27 29.87 -12.06 -22.88
CA ASN A 27 31.05 -12.02 -23.76
C ASN A 27 30.77 -12.00 -25.28
N ALA A 28 29.54 -11.78 -25.74
CA ALA A 28 29.21 -11.88 -27.17
C ALA A 28 28.75 -10.58 -27.86
N PHE A 29 28.82 -9.41 -27.21
CA PHE A 29 28.53 -8.14 -27.88
C PHE A 29 29.80 -7.51 -28.46
N LYS A 30 30.21 -7.96 -29.66
CA LYS A 30 31.11 -7.16 -30.51
C LYS A 30 30.31 -5.97 -31.03
N ILE A 31 30.44 -4.82 -30.36
CA ILE A 31 30.04 -3.53 -30.91
C ILE A 31 30.80 -3.36 -32.23
N ARG A 32 30.10 -3.49 -33.36
CA ARG A 32 30.67 -3.10 -34.66
C ARG A 32 30.92 -1.60 -34.59
N ASN A 33 32.19 -1.23 -34.69
CA ASN A 33 32.70 0.13 -34.75
C ASN A 33 31.78 1.04 -35.58
N ILE A 34 31.04 1.93 -34.91
CA ILE A 34 30.55 3.14 -35.56
C ILE A 34 31.74 4.10 -35.57
N VAL A 35 32.38 4.19 -36.73
CA VAL A 35 33.49 5.12 -36.97
C VAL A 35 32.89 6.52 -37.08
N PHE A 36 32.88 7.27 -35.99
CA PHE A 36 32.88 8.73 -36.07
C PHE A 36 34.33 9.20 -36.16
N GLY A 37 34.62 9.98 -37.20
CA GLY A 37 35.94 10.49 -37.48
C GLY A 37 36.49 11.36 -36.35
N SER A 38 37.80 11.17 -36.13
CA SER A 38 38.75 12.04 -35.43
C SER A 38 38.59 12.29 -33.91
N TYR A 39 39.62 11.82 -33.19
CA TYR A 39 40.15 12.33 -31.91
C TYR A 39 39.31 12.18 -30.62
N TYR A 40 38.97 10.95 -30.26
CA TYR A 40 38.85 10.57 -28.84
C TYR A 40 39.53 9.21 -28.61
N PRO A 41 40.28 9.02 -27.51
CA PRO A 41 40.86 7.71 -27.19
C PRO A 41 39.74 6.68 -26.98
N PRO A 42 39.92 5.42 -27.40
CA PRO A 42 38.92 4.39 -27.21
C PRO A 42 38.72 4.16 -25.71
N ILE A 43 37.56 4.54 -25.18
CA ILE A 43 37.13 4.15 -23.84
C ILE A 43 36.92 2.63 -23.90
N THR A 44 37.82 1.87 -23.27
CA THR A 44 37.77 0.40 -23.26
C THR A 44 36.60 -0.08 -22.40
N SER A 45 35.95 -1.20 -22.77
CA SER A 45 34.75 -1.70 -22.06
C SER A 45 35.00 -1.97 -20.57
N ALA A 46 36.24 -2.30 -20.19
CA ALA A 46 36.64 -2.51 -18.79
C ALA A 46 36.57 -1.23 -17.93
N VAL A 47 36.78 -0.05 -18.52
CA VAL A 47 36.66 1.24 -17.79
C VAL A 47 35.18 1.58 -17.56
N ILE A 48 34.30 1.22 -18.51
CA ILE A 48 32.86 1.43 -18.40
C ILE A 48 32.26 0.49 -17.33
N THR A 49 32.67 -0.77 -17.28
CA THR A 49 32.17 -1.74 -16.28
C THR A 49 32.54 -1.33 -14.85
N ASN A 50 33.79 -0.92 -14.60
CA ASN A 50 34.20 -0.46 -13.27
C ASN A 50 33.39 0.79 -12.83
N SER A 51 33.13 1.72 -13.75
CA SER A 51 32.35 2.93 -13.43
C SER A 51 30.88 2.65 -13.13
N TYR A 52 30.30 1.60 -13.73
CA TYR A 52 28.91 1.21 -13.49
C TYR A 52 28.75 0.49 -12.16
N GLU A 53 29.66 -0.44 -11.83
CA GLU A 53 29.66 -1.12 -10.54
C GLU A 53 29.82 -0.14 -9.37
N ASP A 54 30.69 0.87 -9.52
CA ASP A 54 30.89 1.90 -8.50
C ASP A 54 29.63 2.75 -8.31
N LEU A 55 28.92 3.11 -9.39
CA LEU A 55 27.66 3.86 -9.32
C LEU A 55 26.57 3.05 -8.61
N VAL A 56 26.41 1.78 -8.96
CA VAL A 56 25.42 0.88 -8.34
C VAL A 56 25.69 0.74 -6.84
N LYS A 57 26.95 0.53 -6.45
CA LYS A 57 27.34 0.48 -5.03
C LYS A 57 27.05 1.80 -4.32
N GLN A 58 27.27 2.94 -4.98
CA GLN A 58 26.95 4.25 -4.40
C GLN A 58 25.44 4.43 -4.20
N GLU A 59 24.60 4.11 -5.19
CA GLU A 59 23.15 4.17 -5.07
C GLU A 59 22.64 3.24 -3.97
N TRP A 60 23.17 2.02 -3.89
CA TRP A 60 22.86 1.04 -2.84
C TRP A 60 23.22 1.55 -1.45
N ASN A 61 24.42 2.10 -1.28
CA ASN A 61 24.83 2.66 0.01
C ASN A 61 23.96 3.87 0.42
N ASN A 62 23.59 4.73 -0.53
CA ASN A 62 22.67 5.83 -0.28
C ASN A 62 21.28 5.33 0.14
N PHE A 63 20.77 4.28 -0.51
CA PHE A 63 19.52 3.62 -0.13
C PHE A 63 19.59 3.08 1.30
N LYS A 64 20.66 2.36 1.64
CA LYS A 64 20.85 1.82 2.99
C LYS A 64 20.90 2.92 4.04
N LEU A 65 21.63 4.00 3.78
CA LEU A 65 21.70 5.15 4.68
C LEU A 65 20.34 5.83 4.85
N LYS A 66 19.60 6.04 3.75
CA LYS A 66 18.29 6.72 3.78
C LYS A 66 17.26 5.95 4.60
N TYR A 67 17.22 4.62 4.46
CA TYR A 67 16.21 3.77 5.11
C TYR A 67 16.77 2.95 6.29
N ASN A 68 17.94 3.35 6.81
CA ASN A 68 18.62 2.73 7.94
C ASN A 68 18.72 1.19 7.83
N LYS A 69 19.16 0.70 6.67
CA LYS A 69 19.27 -0.73 6.37
C LYS A 69 20.65 -1.26 6.76
N SER A 70 20.64 -2.42 7.39
CA SER A 70 21.82 -3.22 7.71
C SER A 70 21.50 -4.70 7.51
N TYR A 71 22.49 -5.48 7.06
CA TYR A 71 22.32 -6.91 6.79
C TYR A 71 23.44 -7.72 7.45
N ASP A 72 23.13 -8.94 7.85
CA ASP A 72 23.96 -9.74 8.76
C ASP A 72 25.26 -10.27 8.13
N SER A 73 25.36 -10.26 6.80
CA SER A 73 26.53 -10.72 6.06
C SER A 73 26.67 -9.98 4.73
N GLU A 74 27.88 -10.00 4.19
CA GLU A 74 28.17 -9.48 2.85
C GLU A 74 27.36 -10.20 1.76
N ASP A 75 27.14 -11.51 1.90
CA ASP A 75 26.29 -12.27 0.99
C ASP A 75 24.84 -11.78 1.02
N SER A 76 24.29 -11.52 2.22
CA SER A 76 22.94 -10.98 2.38
C SER A 76 22.85 -9.55 1.81
N ASP A 77 23.86 -8.71 2.06
CA ASP A 77 23.95 -7.35 1.50
C ASP A 77 23.96 -7.38 -0.03
N ASN A 78 24.75 -8.28 -0.63
CA ASN A 78 24.83 -8.45 -2.09
C ASN A 78 23.52 -8.95 -2.70
N VAL A 79 22.83 -9.89 -2.04
CA VAL A 79 21.50 -10.36 -2.48
C VAL A 79 20.50 -9.19 -2.44
N ARG A 80 20.50 -8.40 -1.38
CA ARG A 80 19.60 -7.25 -1.21
C ARG A 80 19.88 -6.15 -2.22
N MET A 81 21.15 -5.89 -2.51
CA MET A 81 21.57 -4.98 -3.57
C MET A 81 21.03 -5.42 -4.94
N ASN A 82 21.09 -6.71 -5.26
CA ASN A 82 20.55 -7.22 -6.53
C ASN A 82 19.03 -7.02 -6.63
N ILE A 83 18.29 -7.32 -5.56
CA ILE A 83 16.84 -7.09 -5.49
C ILE A 83 16.51 -5.60 -5.67
N PHE A 84 17.26 -4.74 -4.99
CA PHE A 84 17.14 -3.29 -5.10
C PHE A 84 17.34 -2.82 -6.55
N ILE A 85 18.37 -3.31 -7.25
CA ILE A 85 18.63 -2.97 -8.66
C ILE A 85 17.47 -3.41 -9.55
N GLU A 86 16.95 -4.63 -9.36
CA GLU A 86 15.83 -5.14 -10.15
C GLU A 86 14.57 -4.28 -9.97
N ASN A 87 14.23 -3.91 -8.73
CA ASN A 87 13.08 -3.06 -8.45
C ASN A 87 13.31 -1.61 -8.94
N LYS A 88 14.54 -1.11 -8.89
CA LYS A 88 14.91 0.18 -9.46
C LYS A 88 14.70 0.22 -10.96
N ILE A 89 15.13 -0.80 -11.69
CA ILE A 89 14.92 -0.89 -13.15
C ILE A 89 13.42 -0.87 -13.48
N LYS A 90 12.58 -1.63 -12.76
CA LYS A 90 11.12 -1.62 -12.94
C LYS A 90 10.52 -0.22 -12.68
N THR A 91 10.97 0.43 -11.61
CA THR A 91 10.55 1.79 -11.24
C THR A 91 10.90 2.80 -12.34
N GLU A 92 12.12 2.76 -12.85
CA GLU A 92 12.59 3.65 -13.92
C GLU A 92 11.84 3.40 -15.23
N GLN A 93 11.58 2.15 -15.58
CA GLN A 93 10.78 1.79 -16.77
C GLN A 93 9.34 2.32 -16.65
N HIS A 94 8.71 2.18 -15.48
CA HIS A 94 7.39 2.74 -15.21
C HIS A 94 7.40 4.27 -15.34
N ASN A 95 8.37 4.94 -14.74
CA ASN A 95 8.48 6.39 -14.78
C ASN A 95 8.80 6.93 -16.19
N ALA A 96 9.48 6.16 -17.02
CA ALA A 96 9.65 6.49 -18.44
C ALA A 96 8.32 6.47 -19.19
N ARG A 97 7.40 5.54 -18.86
CA ARG A 97 6.02 5.53 -19.39
C ARG A 97 5.22 6.73 -18.88
N TYR A 98 5.35 7.06 -17.59
CA TYR A 98 4.71 8.24 -17.00
C TYR A 98 5.16 9.53 -17.71
N ALA A 99 6.45 9.70 -17.96
CA ALA A 99 6.99 10.86 -18.69
C ALA A 99 6.47 11.00 -20.14
N ARG A 100 5.98 9.90 -20.73
CA ARG A 100 5.34 9.90 -22.05
C ARG A 100 3.81 10.02 -21.98
N GLY A 101 3.23 10.13 -20.79
CA GLY A 101 1.78 10.20 -20.58
C GLY A 101 1.05 8.86 -20.77
N GLU A 102 1.76 7.73 -20.78
CA GLU A 102 1.18 6.40 -20.99
C GLU A 102 0.55 5.80 -19.72
N VAL A 103 0.91 6.34 -18.55
CA VAL A 103 0.36 6.00 -17.23
C VAL A 103 0.19 7.28 -16.41
N LYS A 104 -0.68 7.24 -15.39
CA LYS A 104 -1.11 8.44 -14.63
C LYS A 104 -0.51 8.57 -13.24
N PHE A 105 0.39 7.67 -12.86
CA PHE A 105 1.07 7.71 -11.57
C PHE A 105 2.57 7.45 -11.72
N GLN A 106 3.31 7.90 -10.71
CA GLN A 106 4.74 7.70 -10.59
C GLN A 106 5.05 6.63 -9.54
N GLN A 107 6.23 6.02 -9.69
CA GLN A 107 6.84 5.16 -8.69
C GLN A 107 8.11 5.81 -8.15
N GLU A 108 8.54 5.41 -6.95
CA GLU A 108 9.87 5.76 -6.45
C GLU A 108 10.46 4.65 -5.58
N ILE A 109 11.78 4.71 -5.45
CA ILE A 109 12.52 3.90 -4.49
C ILE A 109 12.11 4.29 -3.06
N ASN A 110 11.52 3.34 -2.35
CA ASN A 110 11.10 3.46 -0.95
C ASN A 110 11.71 2.37 -0.07
N LYS A 111 11.39 2.35 1.23
CA LYS A 111 11.94 1.38 2.19
C LYS A 111 11.69 -0.09 1.86
N PHE A 112 10.83 -0.40 0.88
CA PHE A 112 10.51 -1.74 0.43
C PHE A 112 11.28 -2.17 -0.84
N SER A 113 12.07 -1.29 -1.45
CA SER A 113 12.74 -1.59 -2.73
C SER A 113 13.77 -2.73 -2.66
N ASP A 114 14.22 -3.13 -1.47
CA ASP A 114 15.12 -4.27 -1.23
C ASP A 114 14.39 -5.59 -0.88
N MET A 115 13.07 -5.63 -0.99
CA MET A 115 12.24 -6.79 -0.65
C MET A 115 11.93 -7.68 -1.87
N LEU A 116 11.99 -8.98 -1.67
CA LEU A 116 11.44 -9.97 -2.60
C LEU A 116 9.90 -9.92 -2.57
N PRO A 117 9.22 -10.35 -3.65
CA PRO A 117 7.77 -10.45 -3.67
C PRO A 117 7.20 -11.31 -2.52
N SER A 118 7.90 -12.37 -2.11
CA SER A 118 7.48 -13.24 -1.00
C SER A 118 7.62 -12.58 0.37
N GLU A 119 8.52 -11.61 0.52
CA GLU A 119 8.70 -10.85 1.76
C GLU A 119 7.69 -9.73 1.84
N TYR A 120 7.50 -9.01 0.74
CA TYR A 120 6.48 -7.98 0.60
C TYR A 120 5.07 -8.53 0.90
N ARG A 121 4.73 -9.72 0.39
CA ARG A 121 3.45 -10.39 0.68
C ARG A 121 3.17 -10.62 2.16
N LYS A 122 4.18 -10.67 3.03
CA LYS A 122 3.95 -10.81 4.48
C LYS A 122 3.35 -9.54 5.10
N LEU A 123 3.49 -8.39 4.43
CA LEU A 123 2.89 -7.12 4.85
C LEU A 123 1.40 -7.03 4.46
N LEU A 124 0.99 -7.84 3.47
CA LEU A 124 -0.36 -7.89 2.91
C LEU A 124 -1.17 -8.92 3.72
N GLY A 125 -1.64 -8.47 4.89
CA GLY A 125 -2.22 -9.31 5.92
C GLY A 125 -3.73 -9.51 5.84
N TYR A 126 -4.42 -9.02 4.81
CA TYR A 126 -5.86 -9.25 4.71
C TYR A 126 -6.14 -10.73 4.42
N ARG A 127 -7.11 -11.29 5.15
CA ARG A 127 -7.59 -12.65 4.98
C ARG A 127 -9.11 -12.68 5.03
N ARG A 128 -9.73 -13.08 3.92
CA ARG A 128 -11.18 -13.29 3.84
C ARG A 128 -11.62 -14.36 4.86
N SER A 129 -12.60 -14.03 5.70
CA SER A 129 -13.14 -14.99 6.66
C SER A 129 -14.07 -16.02 5.98
N PRO A 130 -13.97 -17.31 6.32
CA PRO A 130 -14.90 -18.32 5.82
C PRO A 130 -16.28 -18.28 6.51
N ARG A 131 -16.47 -17.50 7.60
CA ARG A 131 -17.77 -17.39 8.28
C ARG A 131 -18.81 -16.63 7.48
N ASP A 132 -18.37 -15.75 6.59
CA ASP A 132 -19.23 -14.84 5.81
C ASP A 132 -20.27 -14.14 6.71
N LEU A 133 -19.78 -13.28 7.61
CA LEU A 133 -20.63 -12.53 8.53
C LEU A 133 -21.66 -11.66 7.78
N ARG A 134 -21.32 -11.25 6.56
CA ARG A 134 -22.17 -10.44 5.67
C ARG A 134 -23.53 -11.07 5.39
N LYS A 135 -23.67 -12.41 5.42
CA LYS A 135 -24.96 -13.12 5.24
C LYS A 135 -26.04 -12.76 6.26
N LYS A 136 -25.64 -12.30 7.45
CA LYS A 136 -26.56 -11.93 8.54
C LYS A 136 -26.61 -10.42 8.80
N ALA A 137 -25.79 -9.65 8.11
CA ALA A 137 -25.67 -8.22 8.31
C ALA A 137 -26.71 -7.46 7.49
N SER A 138 -27.07 -6.27 7.98
CA SER A 138 -27.85 -5.31 7.19
C SER A 138 -26.91 -4.49 6.33
N TYR A 139 -27.09 -4.57 5.01
CA TYR A 139 -26.26 -3.84 4.06
C TYR A 139 -26.57 -2.35 4.08
N TYR A 140 -25.58 -1.57 3.64
CA TYR A 140 -25.73 -0.14 3.45
C TYR A 140 -26.90 0.16 2.51
N LEU A 141 -27.78 1.05 2.97
CA LEU A 141 -28.85 1.62 2.17
C LEU A 141 -28.71 3.13 2.24
N ARG A 142 -28.70 3.78 1.07
CA ARG A 142 -28.64 5.24 0.99
C ARG A 142 -29.83 5.86 1.73
N PRO A 143 -29.62 6.83 2.63
CA PRO A 143 -30.74 7.48 3.31
C PRO A 143 -31.57 8.33 2.32
N ALA A 144 -32.90 8.15 2.32
CA ALA A 144 -33.81 8.75 1.33
C ALA A 144 -33.86 10.29 1.34
N ASN A 145 -33.41 10.93 2.42
CA ASN A 145 -33.47 12.38 2.61
C ASN A 145 -32.12 13.08 2.36
N VAL A 146 -31.12 12.36 1.84
CA VAL A 146 -29.84 12.96 1.45
C VAL A 146 -29.94 13.35 -0.03
N GLY A 147 -29.51 14.58 -0.35
CA GLY A 147 -29.39 15.05 -1.73
C GLY A 147 -28.35 14.28 -2.53
N ASP A 148 -27.93 14.78 -3.67
CA ASP A 148 -26.88 14.13 -4.47
C ASP A 148 -25.55 14.05 -3.69
N ASP A 149 -24.76 13.02 -3.98
CA ASP A 149 -23.42 12.92 -3.43
C ASP A 149 -22.55 14.08 -3.91
N PRO A 150 -21.78 14.73 -3.01
CA PRO A 150 -20.85 15.77 -3.42
C PRO A 150 -19.83 15.20 -4.41
N ASP A 151 -19.28 16.03 -5.30
CA ASP A 151 -18.27 15.57 -6.27
C ASP A 151 -16.94 15.19 -5.61
N LYS A 152 -16.66 15.75 -4.43
CA LYS A 152 -15.45 15.51 -3.67
C LYS A 152 -15.72 15.42 -2.17
N VAL A 153 -15.12 14.42 -1.54
CA VAL A 153 -15.09 14.24 -0.08
C VAL A 153 -13.64 14.03 0.34
N ASP A 154 -13.23 14.72 1.40
CA ASP A 154 -11.95 14.48 2.07
C ASP A 154 -12.18 14.58 3.58
N TRP A 155 -12.18 13.44 4.26
CA TRP A 155 -12.46 13.34 5.69
C TRP A 155 -11.28 13.82 6.56
N ARG A 156 -10.08 13.98 5.99
CA ARG A 156 -8.91 14.53 6.69
C ARG A 156 -9.17 15.97 7.12
N ASP A 157 -9.72 16.77 6.21
CA ASP A 157 -10.04 18.19 6.43
C ASP A 157 -11.20 18.39 7.44
N LYS A 158 -11.88 17.31 7.83
CA LYS A 158 -13.06 17.32 8.71
C LYS A 158 -12.77 16.77 10.11
N GLY A 159 -11.55 16.29 10.37
CA GLY A 159 -11.16 15.74 11.68
C GLY A 159 -11.61 14.29 11.93
N TYR A 160 -11.98 13.55 10.88
CA TYR A 160 -12.44 12.16 10.98
C TYR A 160 -11.30 11.13 10.87
N VAL A 161 -10.07 11.59 10.61
CA VAL A 161 -8.95 10.73 10.25
C VAL A 161 -7.77 11.09 11.14
N THR A 162 -7.25 10.10 11.87
CA THR A 162 -6.01 10.20 12.65
C THR A 162 -4.78 10.28 11.75
N ASP A 163 -3.60 10.53 12.33
CA ASP A 163 -2.34 10.52 11.59
C ASP A 163 -2.07 9.17 10.92
N VAL A 164 -1.24 9.16 9.88
CA VAL A 164 -0.83 7.90 9.23
C VAL A 164 0.09 7.12 10.16
N LYS A 165 -0.30 5.88 10.44
CA LYS A 165 0.49 4.94 11.25
C LYS A 165 1.36 4.03 10.37
N ASN A 166 2.17 3.19 11.00
CA ASN A 166 3.08 2.26 10.32
C ASN A 166 3.05 0.86 10.93
N GLN A 167 2.51 -0.12 10.21
CA GLN A 167 2.42 -1.53 10.63
C GLN A 167 3.79 -2.25 10.67
N GLY A 168 4.85 -1.62 10.17
CA GLY A 168 6.18 -2.19 10.14
C GLY A 168 6.23 -3.50 9.35
N HIS A 169 6.64 -4.58 10.02
CA HIS A 169 6.88 -5.90 9.42
C HIS A 169 5.76 -6.91 9.72
N CYS A 170 4.70 -6.47 10.38
CA CYS A 170 3.58 -7.28 10.82
C CYS A 170 2.44 -7.20 9.79
N GLY A 171 1.86 -8.34 9.38
CA GLY A 171 0.70 -8.41 8.49
C GLY A 171 -0.60 -8.00 9.17
N SER A 172 -0.63 -6.78 9.72
CA SER A 172 -1.72 -6.26 10.56
C SER A 172 -2.52 -5.13 9.93
N CYS A 173 -2.42 -4.93 8.62
CA CYS A 173 -3.20 -3.95 7.85
C CYS A 173 -4.71 -3.99 8.18
N TRP A 174 -5.24 -5.19 8.47
CA TRP A 174 -6.61 -5.41 8.89
C TRP A 174 -6.97 -4.66 10.19
N ALA A 175 -6.06 -4.63 11.17
CA ALA A 175 -6.25 -3.91 12.41
C ALA A 175 -6.27 -2.39 12.16
N PHE A 176 -5.33 -1.86 11.36
CA PHE A 176 -5.28 -0.44 10.98
C PHE A 176 -6.50 0.03 10.17
N SER A 177 -6.99 -0.82 9.27
CA SER A 177 -8.23 -0.55 8.52
C SER A 177 -9.43 -0.49 9.48
N THR A 178 -9.50 -1.41 10.44
CA THR A 178 -10.56 -1.49 11.46
C THR A 178 -10.56 -0.26 12.35
N THR A 179 -9.42 0.05 12.98
CA THR A 179 -9.29 1.20 13.88
C THR A 179 -9.60 2.48 13.13
N GLY A 180 -9.03 2.69 11.94
CA GLY A 180 -9.29 3.90 11.15
C GLY A 180 -10.76 4.16 10.82
N ALA A 181 -11.55 3.11 10.56
CA ALA A 181 -12.99 3.28 10.33
C ALA A 181 -13.73 3.58 11.64
N LEU A 182 -13.39 2.89 12.73
CA LEU A 182 -14.00 3.09 14.05
C LEU A 182 -13.66 4.46 14.64
N GLU A 183 -12.44 4.95 14.45
CA GLU A 183 -11.99 6.31 14.80
C GLU A 183 -12.89 7.34 14.13
N GLY A 184 -13.14 7.20 12.82
CA GLY A 184 -14.02 8.09 12.06
C GLY A 184 -15.47 8.07 12.53
N GLN A 185 -16.03 6.89 12.83
CA GLN A 185 -17.40 6.78 13.35
C GLN A 185 -17.52 7.29 14.80
N THR A 186 -16.51 7.07 15.62
CA THR A 186 -16.44 7.61 16.97
C THR A 186 -16.39 9.13 16.96
N PHE A 187 -15.59 9.73 16.06
CA PHE A 187 -15.57 11.17 15.86
C PHE A 187 -16.93 11.70 15.40
N ARG A 188 -17.58 11.02 14.45
CA ARG A 188 -18.92 11.39 13.98
C ARG A 188 -19.94 11.47 15.11
N LYS A 189 -19.93 10.48 16.02
CA LYS A 189 -20.90 10.38 17.12
C LYS A 189 -20.59 11.36 18.25
N THR A 190 -19.31 11.52 18.59
CA THR A 190 -18.89 12.19 19.83
C THR A 190 -18.26 13.56 19.63
N GLY A 191 -17.82 13.88 18.42
CA GLY A 191 -17.01 15.05 18.09
C GLY A 191 -15.57 14.98 18.60
N LYS A 192 -15.12 13.83 19.12
CA LYS A 192 -13.76 13.63 19.66
C LYS A 192 -13.03 12.57 18.85
N LEU A 193 -11.88 12.96 18.29
CA LEU A 193 -11.04 12.03 17.54
C LEU A 193 -10.07 11.42 18.53
N VAL A 194 -10.11 10.11 18.67
CA VAL A 194 -9.28 9.33 19.58
C VAL A 194 -8.59 8.28 18.74
N SER A 195 -7.27 8.14 18.87
CA SER A 195 -6.60 7.04 18.18
C SER A 195 -6.78 5.73 18.93
N LEU A 196 -7.17 4.68 18.22
CA LEU A 196 -7.51 3.38 18.79
C LEU A 196 -6.37 2.39 18.60
N SER A 197 -6.27 1.41 19.49
CA SER A 197 -5.16 0.46 19.54
C SER A 197 -5.30 -0.66 18.51
N GLU A 198 -4.41 -0.69 17.51
CA GLU A 198 -4.30 -1.85 16.64
C GLU A 198 -3.75 -3.08 17.40
N GLN A 199 -2.89 -2.86 18.39
CA GLN A 199 -2.30 -3.94 19.18
C GLN A 199 -3.34 -4.71 19.99
N ASN A 200 -4.35 -4.02 20.52
CA ASN A 200 -5.49 -4.69 21.15
C ASN A 200 -6.16 -5.67 20.18
N LEU A 201 -6.38 -5.30 18.92
CA LEU A 201 -6.95 -6.22 17.93
C LEU A 201 -6.01 -7.40 17.66
N ILE A 202 -4.73 -7.14 17.44
CA ILE A 202 -3.72 -8.17 17.15
C ILE A 202 -3.67 -9.22 18.26
N ASP A 203 -3.66 -8.79 19.52
CA ASP A 203 -3.48 -9.68 20.66
C ASP A 203 -4.79 -10.35 21.13
N CYS A 204 -5.93 -9.66 20.98
CA CYS A 204 -7.20 -10.08 21.59
C CYS A 204 -8.24 -10.60 20.60
N ALA A 205 -8.28 -10.08 19.37
CA ALA A 205 -9.16 -10.60 18.32
C ALA A 205 -8.52 -11.85 17.72
N GLY A 206 -8.32 -12.90 18.52
CA GLY A 206 -7.61 -14.12 18.10
C GLY A 206 -8.43 -15.02 17.18
N SER A 207 -8.08 -16.31 17.16
CA SER A 207 -8.64 -17.31 16.22
C SER A 207 -10.18 -17.48 16.29
N LYS A 208 -10.82 -17.15 17.43
CA LYS A 208 -12.29 -17.07 17.54
C LYS A 208 -12.89 -16.10 16.51
N TYR A 209 -12.12 -15.09 16.10
CA TYR A 209 -12.45 -14.05 15.14
C TYR A 209 -11.75 -14.24 13.79
N TYR A 210 -11.21 -15.42 13.47
CA TYR A 210 -10.50 -15.68 12.19
C TYR A 210 -9.34 -14.72 11.88
N ASN A 211 -8.90 -14.01 12.91
CA ASN A 211 -7.77 -13.13 12.91
C ASN A 211 -6.63 -13.85 13.63
N ASN A 212 -5.41 -13.64 13.15
CA ASN A 212 -4.23 -14.38 13.58
C ASN A 212 -3.05 -13.40 13.73
N GLY A 213 -3.32 -12.28 14.41
CA GLY A 213 -2.34 -11.23 14.67
C GLY A 213 -1.59 -10.78 13.43
N CYS A 214 -0.27 -10.82 13.48
CA CYS A 214 0.64 -10.46 12.39
C CYS A 214 0.61 -11.41 11.19
N GLN A 215 -0.08 -12.54 11.30
CA GLN A 215 -0.25 -13.46 10.17
C GLN A 215 -1.48 -13.10 9.35
N GLY A 216 -2.34 -12.20 9.82
CA GLY A 216 -3.43 -11.63 9.04
C GLY A 216 -4.83 -11.82 9.63
N GLY A 217 -5.78 -11.09 9.06
CA GLY A 217 -7.15 -10.96 9.57
C GLY A 217 -8.01 -10.09 8.65
N ASN A 218 -9.19 -9.66 9.11
CA ASN A 218 -10.06 -8.75 8.37
C ASN A 218 -10.86 -7.84 9.32
N SER A 219 -11.42 -6.77 8.76
CA SER A 219 -12.08 -5.73 9.55
C SER A 219 -13.45 -6.16 10.08
N GLU A 220 -14.24 -6.92 9.34
CA GLU A 220 -15.59 -7.35 9.79
C GLU A 220 -15.53 -8.21 11.05
N GLU A 221 -14.59 -9.14 11.09
CA GLU A 221 -14.40 -9.98 12.27
C GLU A 221 -13.84 -9.19 13.45
N SER A 222 -13.08 -8.13 13.17
CA SER A 222 -12.55 -7.23 14.18
C SER A 222 -13.65 -6.35 14.77
N PHE A 223 -14.56 -5.83 13.96
CA PHE A 223 -15.78 -5.15 14.42
C PHE A 223 -16.62 -6.07 15.31
N GLN A 224 -16.79 -7.34 14.90
CA GLN A 224 -17.48 -8.33 15.73
C GLN A 224 -16.76 -8.59 17.07
N TYR A 225 -15.42 -8.61 17.09
CA TYR A 225 -14.65 -8.69 18.33
C TYR A 225 -14.92 -7.49 19.23
N ILE A 226 -14.82 -6.26 18.71
CA ILE A 226 -15.01 -5.03 19.50
C ILE A 226 -16.43 -5.01 20.10
N HIS A 227 -17.42 -5.43 19.31
CA HIS A 227 -18.79 -5.60 19.76
C HIS A 227 -18.91 -6.60 20.92
N ASP A 228 -18.39 -7.82 20.75
CA ASP A 228 -18.46 -8.86 21.77
C ASP A 228 -17.64 -8.53 23.04
N ASN A 229 -16.57 -7.75 22.88
CA ASN A 229 -15.65 -7.33 23.93
C ASN A 229 -16.14 -6.11 24.71
N ASN A 230 -17.21 -5.46 24.23
CA ASN A 230 -17.69 -4.17 24.72
C ASN A 230 -16.58 -3.11 24.72
N GLY A 231 -15.90 -2.97 23.58
CA GLY A 231 -14.97 -1.88 23.35
C GLY A 231 -13.54 -2.28 22.98
N ILE A 232 -12.74 -1.25 22.74
CA ILE A 232 -11.34 -1.33 22.32
C ILE A 232 -10.53 -0.24 23.04
N ASP A 233 -9.30 -0.55 23.42
CA ASP A 233 -8.40 0.40 24.09
C ASP A 233 -7.90 1.51 23.14
N THR A 234 -7.50 2.64 23.71
CA THR A 234 -6.80 3.71 22.96
C THR A 234 -5.36 3.31 22.61
N GLU A 235 -4.81 3.90 21.54
CA GLU A 235 -3.40 3.76 21.16
C GLU A 235 -2.46 4.14 22.32
N ASP A 236 -2.76 5.23 23.04
CA ASP A 236 -1.93 5.70 24.16
C ASP A 236 -1.85 4.70 25.31
N SER A 237 -2.95 3.98 25.57
CA SER A 237 -3.02 2.99 26.66
C SER A 237 -2.52 1.60 26.28
N TYR A 238 -2.56 1.27 24.98
CA TYR A 238 -2.14 -0.02 24.44
C TYR A 238 -1.41 0.22 23.11
N PRO A 239 -0.13 0.64 23.17
CA PRO A 239 0.62 1.06 21.99
C PRO A 239 0.89 -0.08 21.01
N TYR A 240 1.06 0.28 19.74
CA TYR A 240 1.45 -0.65 18.68
C TYR A 240 2.88 -1.18 18.81
N GLU A 241 3.04 -2.51 18.74
CA GLU A 241 4.32 -3.20 18.94
C GLU A 241 4.78 -3.99 17.70
N ALA A 242 3.95 -4.09 16.65
CA ALA A 242 4.25 -4.82 15.41
C ALA A 242 4.63 -6.30 15.61
N GLN A 243 4.06 -6.95 16.62
CA GLN A 243 4.31 -8.36 16.93
C GLN A 243 3.07 -8.98 17.61
N ASP A 244 2.99 -10.30 17.62
CA ASP A 244 1.96 -11.02 18.39
C ASP A 244 2.34 -11.05 19.87
N ASP A 245 1.42 -10.67 20.76
CA ASP A 245 1.62 -10.76 22.19
C ASP A 245 0.35 -11.26 22.92
N GLN A 246 0.41 -11.36 24.25
CA GLN A 246 -0.74 -11.71 25.08
C GLN A 246 -1.74 -10.56 25.12
N CYS A 247 -3.03 -10.88 25.04
CA CYS A 247 -4.11 -9.91 25.18
C CYS A 247 -4.07 -9.19 26.53
N ARG A 248 -4.01 -7.86 26.51
CA ARG A 248 -3.97 -6.98 27.70
C ARG A 248 -5.14 -5.98 27.79
N TYR A 249 -6.23 -6.21 27.05
CA TYR A 249 -7.38 -5.30 27.04
C TYR A 249 -7.83 -4.91 28.46
N SER A 250 -8.13 -3.62 28.66
CA SER A 250 -8.67 -3.13 29.92
C SER A 250 -9.83 -2.16 29.70
N ALA A 251 -11.04 -2.52 30.15
CA ALA A 251 -12.21 -1.64 30.08
C ALA A 251 -12.04 -0.26 30.76
N LYS A 252 -10.96 -0.02 31.53
CA LYS A 252 -10.63 1.32 32.07
C LYS A 252 -10.00 2.26 31.02
N ASN A 253 -9.48 1.69 29.94
CA ASN A 253 -8.72 2.34 28.89
C ASN A 253 -9.51 2.39 27.56
N GLU A 254 -10.79 2.04 27.61
CA GLU A 254 -11.70 2.02 26.48
C GLU A 254 -11.73 3.37 25.75
N GLY A 255 -11.43 3.35 24.45
CA GLY A 255 -11.46 4.49 23.56
C GLY A 255 -12.72 4.57 22.71
N ALA A 256 -13.35 3.43 22.40
CA ALA A 256 -14.55 3.33 21.59
C ALA A 256 -15.29 1.99 21.82
N GLU A 257 -16.58 1.97 21.50
CA GLU A 257 -17.42 0.77 21.42
C GLU A 257 -17.91 0.54 19.98
N ASP A 258 -18.29 -0.69 19.68
CA ASP A 258 -18.92 -1.08 18.41
C ASP A 258 -20.24 -1.83 18.69
N THR A 259 -21.31 -1.46 17.99
CA THR A 259 -22.64 -2.08 18.11
C THR A 259 -22.94 -3.06 16.96
N GLY A 260 -21.96 -3.30 16.08
CA GLY A 260 -22.01 -4.17 14.91
C GLY A 260 -21.54 -3.42 13.67
N PHE A 261 -21.44 -4.07 12.51
CA PHE A 261 -20.95 -3.43 11.28
C PHE A 261 -21.99 -3.43 10.16
N THR A 262 -21.78 -2.56 9.18
CA THR A 262 -22.60 -2.47 7.97
C THR A 262 -21.74 -2.71 6.74
N PRO A 263 -21.95 -3.84 6.02
CA PRO A 263 -21.29 -4.08 4.75
C PRO A 263 -21.89 -3.23 3.64
N ILE A 264 -21.06 -2.90 2.66
CA ILE A 264 -21.45 -2.29 1.39
C ILE A 264 -21.61 -3.40 0.35
N THR A 265 -22.50 -3.22 -0.61
CA THR A 265 -22.73 -4.22 -1.67
C THR A 265 -21.43 -4.53 -2.41
N GLU A 266 -21.10 -5.81 -2.55
CA GLU A 266 -19.85 -6.27 -3.16
C GLU A 266 -19.69 -5.73 -4.59
N GLY A 267 -18.58 -5.03 -4.83
CA GLY A 267 -18.19 -4.46 -6.12
C GLY A 267 -18.93 -3.18 -6.53
N ASP A 268 -19.82 -2.67 -5.67
CA ASP A 268 -20.64 -1.50 -5.97
C ASP A 268 -19.92 -0.20 -5.56
N GLU A 269 -19.18 0.39 -6.51
CA GLU A 269 -18.47 1.66 -6.30
C GLU A 269 -19.42 2.84 -6.02
N ASP A 270 -20.65 2.82 -6.52
CA ASP A 270 -21.65 3.87 -6.26
C ASP A 270 -22.17 3.77 -4.82
N ALA A 271 -22.45 2.55 -4.33
CA ALA A 271 -22.79 2.33 -2.93
C ALA A 271 -21.63 2.71 -2.00
N LEU A 272 -20.38 2.40 -2.39
CA LEU A 272 -19.20 2.85 -1.65
C LEU A 272 -19.10 4.37 -1.60
N LYS A 273 -19.34 5.05 -2.73
CA LYS A 273 -19.29 6.53 -2.81
C LYS A 273 -20.32 7.17 -1.90
N SER A 274 -21.54 6.63 -1.94
CA SER A 274 -22.67 7.01 -1.12
C SER A 274 -22.38 6.78 0.37
N ALA A 275 -21.80 5.64 0.74
CA ALA A 275 -21.41 5.37 2.13
C ALA A 275 -20.32 6.36 2.59
N VAL A 276 -19.28 6.57 1.79
CA VAL A 276 -18.18 7.50 2.14
C VAL A 276 -18.69 8.92 2.33
N SER A 277 -19.63 9.41 1.52
CA SER A 277 -20.18 10.77 1.65
C SER A 277 -21.13 10.95 2.83
N THR A 278 -21.93 9.92 3.15
CA THR A 278 -23.01 10.05 4.14
C THR A 278 -22.64 9.50 5.52
N VAL A 279 -21.63 8.65 5.59
CA VAL A 279 -21.27 7.90 6.80
C VAL A 279 -19.90 8.31 7.34
N GLY A 280 -18.87 8.43 6.50
CA GLY A 280 -17.50 8.68 6.95
C GLY A 280 -16.47 7.79 6.26
N PRO A 281 -15.27 7.65 6.83
CA PRO A 281 -14.28 6.68 6.37
C PRO A 281 -14.80 5.23 6.39
N VAL A 282 -14.41 4.44 5.39
CA VAL A 282 -14.87 3.05 5.19
C VAL A 282 -13.66 2.11 5.07
N SER A 283 -13.67 1.02 5.83
CA SER A 283 -12.67 -0.05 5.70
C SER A 283 -12.89 -0.81 4.40
N VAL A 284 -11.82 -1.03 3.64
CA VAL A 284 -11.86 -1.81 2.39
C VAL A 284 -10.68 -2.77 2.32
N ALA A 285 -10.83 -3.86 1.56
CA ALA A 285 -9.71 -4.68 1.13
C ALA A 285 -9.43 -4.48 -0.37
N ILE A 286 -8.16 -4.57 -0.75
CA ILE A 286 -7.66 -4.40 -2.12
C ILE A 286 -6.64 -5.49 -2.47
N ASP A 287 -6.38 -5.67 -3.76
CA ASP A 287 -5.17 -6.31 -4.26
C ASP A 287 -4.03 -5.28 -4.28
N ALA A 288 -3.05 -5.46 -3.38
CA ALA A 288 -1.84 -4.67 -3.31
C ALA A 288 -0.59 -5.49 -3.71
N SER A 289 -0.76 -6.67 -4.30
CA SER A 289 0.33 -7.63 -4.56
C SER A 289 1.36 -7.16 -5.59
N HIS A 290 1.05 -6.10 -6.34
CA HIS A 290 1.85 -5.60 -7.44
C HIS A 290 3.02 -4.71 -7.00
N HIS A 291 4.15 -4.83 -7.70
CA HIS A 291 5.31 -3.93 -7.55
C HIS A 291 4.92 -2.46 -7.74
N SER A 292 3.93 -2.19 -8.61
CA SER A 292 3.45 -0.85 -8.87
C SER A 292 2.78 -0.20 -7.66
N PHE A 293 2.06 -0.97 -6.86
CA PHE A 293 1.55 -0.53 -5.56
C PHE A 293 2.68 -0.36 -4.56
N GLN A 294 3.56 -1.38 -4.45
CA GLN A 294 4.69 -1.38 -3.53
C GLN A 294 5.53 -0.11 -3.64
N GLN A 295 5.84 0.33 -4.87
CA GLN A 295 6.68 1.50 -5.16
C GLN A 295 5.87 2.77 -5.46
N TYR A 296 4.56 2.81 -5.20
CA TYR A 296 3.73 3.98 -5.49
C TYR A 296 4.28 5.26 -4.82
N LYS A 297 4.35 6.33 -5.60
CA LYS A 297 4.74 7.67 -5.16
C LYS A 297 3.58 8.65 -5.12
N GLY A 298 2.84 8.76 -6.22
CA GLY A 298 1.84 9.80 -6.40
C GLY A 298 1.17 9.78 -7.76
N GLY A 299 0.06 10.49 -7.90
CA GLY A 299 -0.82 10.47 -9.07
C GLY A 299 -1.88 9.37 -9.04
N LEU A 300 -2.65 9.22 -10.12
CA LEU A 300 -3.79 8.30 -10.18
C LEU A 300 -3.32 6.86 -10.40
N TYR A 301 -3.33 6.06 -9.34
CA TYR A 301 -2.94 4.66 -9.37
C TYR A 301 -3.96 3.82 -10.14
N SER A 302 -3.46 3.09 -11.14
CA SER A 302 -4.23 2.13 -11.93
C SER A 302 -3.30 1.02 -12.38
N GLU A 303 -3.58 -0.21 -11.95
CA GLU A 303 -2.82 -1.41 -12.30
C GLU A 303 -3.75 -2.40 -13.00
N PRO A 304 -3.68 -2.53 -14.33
CA PRO A 304 -4.59 -3.41 -15.09
C PRO A 304 -4.51 -4.89 -14.68
N ALA A 305 -3.41 -5.31 -14.06
CA ALA A 305 -3.24 -6.69 -13.60
C ALA A 305 -3.84 -6.95 -12.20
N CYS A 306 -4.33 -5.92 -11.50
CA CYS A 306 -4.99 -6.08 -10.22
C CYS A 306 -6.20 -7.02 -10.31
N SER A 307 -6.31 -7.92 -9.34
CA SER A 307 -7.49 -8.74 -9.13
C SER A 307 -8.61 -7.93 -8.48
N THR A 308 -9.86 -8.24 -8.86
CA THR A 308 -11.05 -7.72 -8.17
C THR A 308 -11.51 -8.63 -7.03
N SER A 309 -10.90 -9.81 -6.89
CA SER A 309 -11.32 -10.86 -5.95
C SER A 309 -10.20 -11.42 -5.07
N ASP A 310 -8.94 -11.40 -5.54
CA ASP A 310 -7.78 -11.89 -4.79
C ASP A 310 -7.19 -10.76 -3.94
N LEU A 311 -7.99 -10.31 -2.96
CA LEU A 311 -7.62 -9.22 -2.07
C LEU A 311 -6.62 -9.72 -1.02
N ASP A 312 -5.63 -8.89 -0.71
CA ASP A 312 -4.55 -9.24 0.23
C ASP A 312 -4.14 -8.10 1.16
N HIS A 313 -4.64 -6.88 0.97
CA HIS A 313 -4.33 -5.75 1.84
C HIS A 313 -5.58 -4.99 2.28
N ALA A 314 -5.64 -4.60 3.54
CA ALA A 314 -6.76 -3.84 4.09
C ALA A 314 -6.33 -2.39 4.34
N VAL A 315 -7.15 -1.46 3.86
CA VAL A 315 -6.89 -0.01 3.88
C VAL A 315 -8.16 0.75 4.22
N LEU A 316 -8.10 2.07 4.29
CA LEU A 316 -9.23 2.91 4.66
C LEU A 316 -9.52 3.92 3.55
N VAL A 317 -10.71 3.88 2.95
CA VAL A 317 -11.18 4.96 2.07
C VAL A 317 -11.61 6.12 2.93
N VAL A 318 -10.92 7.25 2.80
CA VAL A 318 -11.18 8.48 3.57
C VAL A 318 -11.78 9.59 2.72
N GLY A 319 -12.11 9.29 1.46
CA GLY A 319 -12.66 10.28 0.55
C GLY A 319 -12.58 9.83 -0.89
N TYR A 320 -12.95 10.75 -1.77
CA TYR A 320 -12.91 10.58 -3.20
C TYR A 320 -12.95 11.94 -3.89
N GLY A 321 -12.64 11.97 -5.17
CA GLY A 321 -12.80 13.15 -6.00
C GLY A 321 -12.56 12.84 -7.45
N THR A 322 -12.35 13.90 -8.22
CA THR A 322 -11.96 13.85 -9.63
C THR A 322 -10.84 14.88 -9.81
N ASP A 323 -9.77 14.50 -10.49
CA ASP A 323 -8.75 15.42 -10.99
C ASP A 323 -8.59 15.28 -12.51
N ASP A 324 -7.60 15.97 -13.08
CA ASP A 324 -7.36 15.96 -14.53
C ASP A 324 -7.02 14.56 -15.07
N ASP A 325 -6.55 13.65 -14.21
CA ASP A 325 -6.21 12.27 -14.58
C ASP A 325 -7.40 11.32 -14.43
N GLY A 326 -8.39 11.65 -13.60
CA GLY A 326 -9.68 10.96 -13.53
C GLY A 326 -10.32 10.91 -12.15
N ASP A 327 -11.36 10.08 -12.05
CA ASP A 327 -12.05 9.77 -10.80
C ASP A 327 -11.14 8.95 -9.88
N TYR A 328 -11.06 9.33 -8.60
CA TYR A 328 -10.24 8.64 -7.62
C TYR A 328 -10.95 8.38 -6.29
N TRP A 329 -10.52 7.30 -5.62
CA TRP A 329 -10.64 7.07 -4.19
C TRP A 329 -9.41 7.62 -3.48
N LEU A 330 -9.62 8.34 -2.38
CA LEU A 330 -8.53 8.75 -1.49
C LEU A 330 -8.40 7.72 -0.37
N VAL A 331 -7.28 7.03 -0.35
CA VAL A 331 -7.08 5.85 0.49
C VAL A 331 -5.92 6.08 1.45
N LYS A 332 -6.17 5.90 2.75
CA LYS A 332 -5.14 5.90 3.80
C LYS A 332 -4.52 4.51 3.88
N ASN A 333 -3.19 4.44 3.77
CA ASN A 333 -2.43 3.22 3.98
C ASN A 333 -1.83 3.20 5.40
N SER A 334 -1.27 2.06 5.81
CA SER A 334 -0.66 1.82 7.12
C SER A 334 0.85 1.59 7.04
N TRP A 335 1.51 2.20 6.05
CA TRP A 335 2.95 2.01 5.80
C TRP A 335 3.79 3.25 6.14
N GLY A 336 3.28 4.15 6.99
CA GLY A 336 3.95 5.40 7.34
C GLY A 336 3.85 6.47 6.25
N GLU A 337 4.17 7.70 6.64
CA GLU A 337 4.06 8.88 5.77
C GLU A 337 5.13 8.93 4.66
N ASP A 338 6.18 8.13 4.77
CA ASP A 338 7.27 8.03 3.80
C ASP A 338 6.91 7.15 2.58
N TRP A 339 5.70 6.60 2.53
CA TRP A 339 5.16 5.86 1.39
C TRP A 339 4.04 6.64 0.71
N GLY A 340 4.00 6.64 -0.63
CA GLY A 340 2.96 7.32 -1.40
C GLY A 340 2.87 8.82 -1.15
N GLU A 341 1.66 9.36 -1.21
CA GLU A 341 1.37 10.78 -0.99
C GLU A 341 1.18 11.04 0.51
N SER A 342 2.28 11.09 1.26
CA SER A 342 2.26 11.25 2.73
C SER A 342 1.46 10.14 3.43
N GLY A 343 1.63 8.88 2.99
CA GLY A 343 0.91 7.73 3.51
C GLY A 343 -0.42 7.42 2.83
N TYR A 344 -0.81 8.23 1.84
CA TYR A 344 -2.04 8.06 1.08
C TYR A 344 -1.77 7.64 -0.36
N ILE A 345 -2.81 7.13 -1.00
CA ILE A 345 -2.84 6.81 -2.43
C ILE A 345 -4.16 7.25 -3.03
N LYS A 346 -4.10 7.82 -4.24
CA LYS A 346 -5.26 8.00 -5.11
C LYS A 346 -5.42 6.77 -5.98
N MET A 347 -6.42 5.93 -5.70
CA MET A 347 -6.73 4.76 -6.54
C MET A 347 -7.82 5.10 -7.54
N ALA A 348 -7.71 4.62 -8.78
CA ALA A 348 -8.73 4.83 -9.79
C ALA A 348 -10.12 4.37 -9.32
N ARG A 349 -11.10 5.25 -9.42
CA ARG A 349 -12.52 5.01 -9.13
C ARG A 349 -13.29 4.92 -10.44
N ASN A 350 -14.38 4.16 -10.44
CA ASN A 350 -15.23 3.92 -11.62
C ASN A 350 -14.48 3.28 -12.79
N GLN A 351 -13.50 2.43 -12.48
CA GLN A 351 -12.68 1.73 -13.46
C GLN A 351 -12.73 0.22 -13.21
N ASN A 352 -13.94 -0.33 -13.29
CA ASN A 352 -14.22 -1.76 -13.10
C ASN A 352 -13.77 -2.28 -11.73
N ASN A 353 -14.11 -1.55 -10.65
CA ASN A 353 -13.75 -1.90 -9.28
C ASN A 353 -12.24 -2.18 -9.14
N MET A 354 -11.42 -1.21 -9.59
CA MET A 354 -9.96 -1.33 -9.67
C MET A 354 -9.37 -1.89 -8.37
N CYS A 355 -8.60 -2.98 -8.48
CA CYS A 355 -8.02 -3.71 -7.35
C CYS A 355 -9.01 -4.18 -6.28
N GLY A 356 -10.29 -4.32 -6.64
CA GLY A 356 -11.33 -4.85 -5.76
C GLY A 356 -11.74 -3.92 -4.62
N ILE A 357 -11.49 -2.61 -4.74
CA ILE A 357 -11.69 -1.65 -3.65
C ILE A 357 -13.11 -1.61 -3.07
N ALA A 358 -14.14 -1.94 -3.85
CA ALA A 358 -15.52 -2.06 -3.39
C ALA A 358 -15.96 -3.51 -3.13
N THR A 359 -15.08 -4.52 -3.31
CA THR A 359 -15.43 -5.94 -3.13
C THR A 359 -15.69 -6.27 -1.65
N GLU A 360 -14.78 -5.86 -0.76
CA GLU A 360 -14.89 -6.13 0.68
C GLU A 360 -14.85 -4.81 1.46
N ALA A 361 -15.94 -4.04 1.35
CA ALA A 361 -16.09 -2.74 1.98
C ALA A 361 -17.12 -2.78 3.12
N SER A 362 -16.77 -2.21 4.29
CA SER A 362 -17.66 -2.13 5.45
C SER A 362 -17.25 -1.01 6.41
N TYR A 363 -18.16 -0.62 7.30
CA TYR A 363 -17.88 0.32 8.38
C TYR A 363 -18.55 -0.13 9.69
N PRO A 364 -17.99 0.22 10.86
CA PRO A 364 -18.56 -0.13 12.17
C PRO A 364 -19.72 0.80 12.53
N ASN A 365 -20.59 0.37 13.45
CA ASN A 365 -21.69 1.17 13.96
C ASN A 365 -21.39 1.57 15.40
N VAL A 366 -21.31 2.87 15.66
CA VAL A 366 -21.03 3.41 17.01
C VAL A 366 -22.30 3.91 17.66
#